data_AF-A0A0D7BMT7-F1
#
_entry.id   AF-A0A0D7BMT7-F1
#
_cell.length_a   1.000
_cell.length_b   1.000
_cell.length_c   1.000
_cell.angle_alpha   90.00
_cell.angle_beta   90.00
_cell.angle_gamma   90.00
#
_symmetry.space_group_name_H-M   'P 1'
#
loop_
_entity.id
_entity.type
_entity.pdbx_description
1 polymer ?
#
loop_
_entity_poly.entity_id
_entity_poly.type
_entity_poly.pdbx_seq_one_letter_code
_entity_poly.pdbx_strand_id
1 'polypeptide(L)'
;MDDGFRSEQSIQDDRRKYSYKQALPIIGELAQDEAFVEAINQMKKEQNDLEKLLHSQRREITTMHEGKVKVAKQRANIVGQPITRHDALMLNDNWKKALAKFDREKVLPLWDDLVSRQQQKLEKMGVPTMFETQEQDEREKQQKLVKVMENLV
;
A
#
# COMPACT_ATOMS: atom_id res chain seq x y z
N MET A 1 1.98 25.64 54.00
CA MET A 1 1.69 24.20 53.99
C MET A 1 0.39 24.01 53.26
N ASP A 2 0.39 22.95 52.47
CA ASP A 2 -0.69 22.35 51.70
C ASP A 2 -0.73 22.67 50.20
N ASP A 3 -0.41 21.61 49.48
CA ASP A 3 -0.10 21.47 48.09
C ASP A 3 -1.39 21.35 47.27
N GLY A 4 -1.66 22.35 46.45
CA GLY A 4 -2.58 22.20 45.33
C GLY A 4 -1.82 21.63 44.14
N PHE A 5 -1.56 20.32 44.14
CA PHE A 5 -1.09 19.56 42.98
C PHE A 5 -1.87 19.99 41.74
N ARG A 6 -1.23 20.81 40.90
CA ARG A 6 -1.69 21.08 39.54
C ARG A 6 -1.64 19.74 38.83
N SER A 7 -2.83 19.18 38.60
CA SER A 7 -3.08 18.07 37.70
C SER A 7 -2.24 18.20 36.42
N GLU A 8 -1.18 17.40 36.30
CA GLU A 8 -0.35 17.21 35.09
C GLU A 8 -1.09 16.43 33.99
N GLN A 9 -2.36 16.75 33.79
CA GLN A 9 -3.21 16.18 32.76
C GLN A 9 -3.97 17.30 32.08
N SER A 10 -3.44 17.83 30.96
CA SER A 10 -4.24 18.31 29.81
C SER A 10 -3.46 19.20 28.81
N ILE A 11 -2.40 18.71 28.17
CA ILE A 11 -2.10 19.07 26.76
C ILE A 11 -1.38 17.88 26.14
N GLN A 12 -2.09 16.77 25.87
CA GLN A 12 -1.66 15.93 24.77
C GLN A 12 -1.92 16.77 23.52
N ASP A 13 -0.91 17.54 23.10
CA ASP A 13 -0.96 18.30 21.86
C ASP A 13 -1.45 17.35 20.77
N ASP A 14 -2.46 17.78 20.02
CA ASP A 14 -3.06 16.98 18.96
C ASP A 14 -1.98 16.63 17.93
N ARG A 15 -1.41 15.44 18.07
CA ARG A 15 -0.27 14.95 17.28
C ARG A 15 -0.58 14.92 15.78
N ARG A 16 -1.86 15.00 15.41
CA ARG A 16 -2.32 15.10 14.02
C ARG A 16 -1.94 16.42 13.36
N LYS A 17 -1.74 17.49 14.15
CA LYS A 17 -1.43 18.85 13.65
C LYS A 17 0.06 19.17 13.55
N TYR A 18 0.92 18.20 13.87
CA TYR A 18 2.36 18.42 13.88
C TYR A 18 2.86 18.68 12.45
N SER A 19 3.76 19.65 12.30
CA SER A 19 4.50 19.79 11.05
C SER A 19 5.52 18.66 10.92
N TYR A 20 5.96 18.40 9.69
CA TYR A 20 7.03 17.43 9.40
C TYR A 20 8.27 17.64 10.29
N LYS A 21 8.72 18.90 10.47
CA LYS A 21 9.89 19.22 11.31
C LYS A 21 9.68 18.91 12.79
N GLN A 22 8.46 19.09 13.30
CA GLN A 22 8.11 18.78 14.69
C GLN A 22 7.98 17.27 14.92
N ALA A 23 7.67 16.50 13.88
CA ALA A 23 7.53 15.04 13.98
C ALA A 23 8.89 14.31 14.04
N LEU A 24 9.95 14.86 13.42
CA LEU A 24 11.24 14.18 13.31
C LEU A 24 11.90 13.80 14.65
N PRO A 25 11.98 14.70 15.67
CA PRO A 25 12.57 14.34 16.95
C PRO A 25 11.79 13.23 17.66
N ILE A 26 10.45 13.29 17.60
CA ILE A 26 9.56 12.27 18.19
C ILE A 26 9.77 10.91 17.52
N ILE A 27 9.91 10.89 16.19
CA ILE A 27 10.22 9.66 15.46
C ILE A 27 11.59 9.12 15.85
N GLY A 28 12.58 9.99 16.04
CA GLY A 28 13.91 9.59 16.51
C GLY A 28 13.90 8.94 17.89
N GLU A 29 13.06 9.45 18.81
CA GLU A 29 12.84 8.85 20.12
C GLU A 29 12.12 7.50 20.02
N LEU A 30 11.05 7.42 19.21
CA LEU A 30 10.32 6.17 18.96
C LEU A 30 11.21 5.09 18.32
N ALA A 31 12.17 5.47 17.48
CA ALA A 31 13.10 4.54 16.85
C ALA A 31 14.07 3.86 17.85
N GLN A 32 14.19 4.37 19.08
CA GLN A 32 14.95 3.71 20.14
C GLN A 32 14.14 2.60 20.84
N ASP A 33 12.82 2.53 20.61
CA ASP A 33 11.95 1.48 21.14
C ASP A 33 11.95 0.26 20.21
N GLU A 34 12.38 -0.89 20.74
CA GLU A 34 12.43 -2.16 20.03
C GLU A 34 11.05 -2.61 19.53
N ALA A 35 9.99 -2.37 20.30
CA ALA A 35 8.63 -2.75 19.92
C ALA A 35 8.14 -1.92 18.72
N PHE A 36 8.53 -0.65 18.66
CA PHE A 36 8.25 0.21 17.51
C PHE A 36 9.00 -0.25 16.27
N VAL A 37 10.29 -0.55 16.40
CA VAL A 37 11.15 -1.09 15.34
C VAL A 37 10.58 -2.40 14.77
N GLU A 38 10.19 -3.33 15.64
CA GLU A 38 9.56 -4.59 15.24
C GLU A 38 8.25 -4.34 14.49
N ALA A 39 7.42 -3.40 14.97
CA ALA A 39 6.17 -3.05 14.32
C ALA A 39 6.38 -2.49 12.91
N ILE A 40 7.37 -1.63 12.68
CA ILE A 40 7.73 -1.11 11.36
C ILE A 40 8.21 -2.23 10.43
N ASN A 41 9.07 -3.12 10.92
CA ASN A 41 9.56 -4.26 10.13
C ASN A 41 8.44 -5.23 9.76
N GLN A 42 7.49 -5.46 10.67
CA GLN A 42 6.32 -6.27 10.40
C GLN A 42 5.40 -5.60 9.35
N MET A 43 5.23 -4.28 9.37
CA MET A 43 4.50 -3.56 8.31
C MET A 43 5.17 -3.69 6.94
N LYS A 44 6.50 -3.53 6.88
CA LYS A 44 7.29 -3.74 5.64
C LYS A 44 7.08 -5.16 5.11
N LYS A 45 7.07 -6.16 6.00
CA LYS A 45 6.81 -7.56 5.62
C LYS A 45 5.40 -7.75 5.06
N GLU A 46 4.38 -7.19 5.71
CA GLU A 46 2.99 -7.25 5.24
C GLU A 46 2.82 -6.60 3.86
N GLN A 47 3.48 -5.46 3.60
CA GLN A 47 3.49 -4.84 2.27
C GLN A 47 4.13 -5.77 1.23
N ASN A 48 5.32 -6.30 1.51
CA ASN A 48 6.02 -7.21 0.60
C ASN A 48 5.22 -8.48 0.29
N ASP A 49 4.55 -9.05 1.30
CA ASP A 49 3.75 -10.26 1.13
C ASP A 49 2.50 -9.98 0.29
N LEU A 50 1.84 -8.83 0.49
CA LEU A 50 0.73 -8.39 -0.35
C LEU A 50 1.19 -8.14 -1.79
N GLU A 51 2.30 -7.45 -2.00
CA GLU A 51 2.85 -7.18 -3.33
C GLU A 51 3.16 -8.47 -4.09
N LYS A 52 3.83 -9.44 -3.44
CA LYS A 52 4.10 -10.76 -4.03
C LYS A 52 2.82 -11.48 -4.43
N LEU A 53 1.80 -11.46 -3.57
CA LEU A 53 0.51 -12.07 -3.83
C LEU A 53 -0.17 -11.44 -5.04
N LEU A 54 -0.28 -10.11 -5.06
CA LEU A 54 -0.92 -9.37 -6.15
C LEU A 54 -0.15 -9.51 -7.45
N HIS A 55 1.18 -9.54 -7.39
CA HIS A 55 2.04 -9.78 -8.54
C HIS A 55 1.81 -11.18 -9.13
N SER A 56 1.76 -12.22 -8.30
CA SER A 56 1.47 -13.58 -8.74
C SER A 56 0.11 -13.67 -9.43
N GLN A 57 -0.92 -13.09 -8.83
CA GLN A 57 -2.28 -13.12 -9.40
C GLN A 57 -2.38 -12.32 -10.70
N ARG A 58 -1.71 -11.17 -10.81
CA ARG A 58 -1.61 -10.43 -12.06
C ARG A 58 -0.90 -11.25 -13.13
N ARG A 59 0.15 -11.99 -12.75
CA ARG A 59 0.89 -12.87 -13.66
C ARG A 59 0.02 -14.01 -14.18
N GLU A 60 -0.82 -14.61 -13.33
CA GLU A 60 -1.78 -15.64 -13.75
C GLU A 60 -2.74 -15.12 -14.84
N ILE A 61 -3.25 -13.89 -14.71
CA ILE A 61 -4.10 -13.27 -15.75
C ILE A 61 -3.35 -13.15 -17.08
N THR A 62 -2.09 -12.73 -17.03
CA THR A 62 -1.24 -12.61 -18.22
C THR A 62 -0.92 -13.97 -18.82
N THR A 63 -0.57 -14.97 -18.02
CA THR A 63 -0.32 -16.35 -18.48
C THR A 63 -1.56 -16.97 -19.12
N MET A 64 -2.76 -16.72 -18.57
CA MET A 64 -4.01 -17.15 -19.21
C MET A 64 -4.23 -16.49 -20.57
N HIS A 65 -3.90 -15.20 -20.71
CA HIS A 65 -3.98 -14.50 -21.99
C HIS A 65 -2.98 -15.08 -23.01
N GLU A 66 -1.72 -15.29 -22.60
CA GLU A 66 -0.69 -15.91 -23.44
C GLU A 66 -1.11 -17.31 -23.91
N GLY A 67 -1.74 -18.10 -23.03
CA GLY A 67 -2.32 -19.39 -23.37
C GLY A 67 -3.40 -19.28 -24.46
N LYS A 68 -4.34 -18.33 -24.33
CA LYS A 68 -5.36 -18.07 -25.36
C LYS A 68 -4.76 -17.66 -26.69
N VAL A 69 -3.74 -16.79 -26.67
CA VAL A 69 -3.01 -16.38 -27.88
C VAL A 69 -2.30 -17.57 -28.53
N LYS A 70 -1.66 -18.44 -27.74
CA LYS A 70 -1.00 -19.65 -28.24
C LYS A 70 -1.98 -20.60 -28.93
N VAL A 71 -3.14 -20.85 -28.31
CA VAL A 71 -4.21 -21.68 -28.91
C VAL A 71 -4.73 -21.05 -30.21
N ALA A 72 -4.96 -19.74 -30.25
CA ALA A 72 -5.39 -19.05 -31.46
C ALA A 72 -4.35 -19.18 -32.59
N LYS A 73 -3.05 -19.04 -32.28
CA LYS A 73 -1.95 -19.25 -33.23
C LYS A 73 -1.88 -20.68 -33.75
N GLN A 74 -2.03 -21.67 -32.86
CA GLN A 74 -2.04 -23.08 -33.26
C GLN A 74 -3.21 -23.39 -34.18
N ARG A 75 -4.42 -22.91 -33.86
CA ARG A 75 -5.59 -23.09 -34.70
C ARG A 75 -5.42 -22.44 -36.07
N ALA A 76 -4.88 -21.23 -36.12
CA ALA A 76 -4.57 -20.53 -37.36
C ALA A 76 -3.63 -21.35 -38.26
N ASN A 77 -2.57 -21.93 -37.67
CA ASN A 77 -1.63 -22.79 -38.39
C ASN A 77 -2.28 -24.07 -38.93
N ILE A 78 -3.15 -24.73 -38.15
CA ILE A 78 -3.83 -25.98 -38.56
C ILE A 78 -4.84 -25.72 -39.69
N VAL A 79 -5.63 -24.65 -39.58
CA VAL A 79 -6.66 -24.31 -40.57
C VAL A 79 -6.06 -23.64 -41.81
N GLY A 80 -4.80 -23.21 -41.75
CA GLY A 80 -4.13 -22.49 -42.84
C GLY A 80 -4.63 -21.05 -43.02
N GLN A 81 -5.35 -20.51 -42.03
CA GLN A 81 -5.85 -19.14 -42.04
C GLN A 81 -5.17 -18.31 -40.96
N PRO A 82 -4.59 -17.14 -41.28
CA PRO A 82 -3.93 -16.30 -40.30
C PRO A 82 -4.95 -15.74 -39.29
N ILE A 83 -4.48 -15.42 -38.07
CA ILE A 83 -5.29 -14.71 -37.08
C ILE A 83 -5.72 -13.37 -37.68
N THR A 84 -7.03 -13.10 -37.69
CA THR A 84 -7.53 -11.83 -38.21
C THR A 84 -7.16 -10.69 -37.28
N ARG A 85 -7.04 -9.48 -37.84
CA ARG A 85 -6.81 -8.27 -37.03
C ARG A 85 -7.89 -8.09 -35.96
N HIS A 86 -9.15 -8.39 -36.30
CA HIS A 86 -10.26 -8.32 -35.38
C HIS A 86 -10.07 -9.25 -34.17
N ASP A 87 -9.71 -10.52 -34.42
CA ASP A 87 -9.50 -11.50 -33.34
C ASP A 87 -8.32 -11.12 -32.44
N ALA A 88 -7.23 -10.64 -33.03
CA ALA A 88 -6.08 -10.15 -32.26
C ALA A 88 -6.45 -8.96 -31.37
N LEU A 89 -7.25 -8.01 -31.89
CA LEU A 89 -7.75 -6.88 -31.11
C LEU A 89 -8.67 -7.33 -29.99
N MET A 90 -9.60 -8.26 -30.24
CA MET A 90 -10.48 -8.79 -29.19
C MET A 90 -9.71 -9.50 -28.09
N LEU A 91 -8.71 -10.32 -28.43
CA LEU A 91 -7.89 -11.02 -27.44
C LEU A 91 -7.16 -10.02 -26.53
N ASN A 92 -6.60 -8.96 -27.12
CA ASN A 92 -5.89 -7.91 -26.39
C ASN A 92 -6.85 -7.08 -25.51
N ASP A 93 -8.00 -6.68 -26.05
CA ASP A 93 -9.00 -5.90 -25.33
C ASP A 93 -9.56 -6.66 -24.12
N ASN A 94 -9.84 -7.96 -24.29
CA ASN A 94 -10.27 -8.82 -23.19
C ASN A 94 -9.21 -8.93 -22.09
N TRP A 95 -7.93 -9.01 -22.44
CA TRP A 95 -6.83 -9.02 -21.46
C TRP A 95 -6.71 -7.69 -20.72
N LYS A 96 -6.75 -6.56 -21.44
CA LYS A 96 -6.73 -5.23 -20.83
C LYS A 96 -7.89 -5.03 -19.86
N LYS A 97 -9.10 -5.45 -20.26
CA LYS A 97 -10.30 -5.40 -19.40
C LYS A 97 -10.14 -6.27 -18.16
N ALA A 98 -9.59 -7.48 -18.31
CA ALA A 98 -9.35 -8.37 -17.18
C ALA A 98 -8.33 -7.79 -16.18
N LEU A 99 -7.24 -7.20 -16.67
CA LEU A 99 -6.25 -6.52 -15.83
C LEU A 99 -6.86 -5.29 -15.13
N ALA A 100 -7.53 -4.41 -15.87
CA ALA A 100 -8.16 -3.22 -15.28
C ALA A 100 -9.23 -3.59 -14.24
N LYS A 101 -9.98 -4.67 -14.48
CA LYS A 101 -10.95 -5.21 -13.52
C LYS A 101 -10.24 -5.70 -12.25
N PHE A 102 -9.20 -6.50 -12.40
CA PHE A 102 -8.40 -6.98 -11.27
C PHE A 102 -7.81 -5.83 -10.45
N ASP A 103 -7.30 -4.81 -11.12
CA ASP A 103 -6.71 -3.66 -10.45
C ASP A 103 -7.76 -2.89 -9.64
N ARG A 104 -8.88 -2.55 -10.27
CA ARG A 104 -9.95 -1.79 -9.62
C ARG A 104 -10.63 -2.57 -8.49
N GLU A 105 -10.91 -3.85 -8.69
CA GLU A 105 -11.77 -4.62 -7.79
C GLU A 105 -10.98 -5.39 -6.72
N LYS A 106 -9.66 -5.55 -6.90
CA LYS A 106 -8.83 -6.33 -5.97
C LYS A 106 -7.58 -5.60 -5.51
N VAL A 107 -6.78 -5.05 -6.42
CA VAL A 107 -5.52 -4.37 -6.04
C VAL A 107 -5.81 -3.13 -5.20
N LEU A 108 -6.62 -2.19 -5.70
CA LEU A 108 -6.90 -0.94 -5.00
C LEU A 108 -7.53 -1.19 -3.63
N PRO A 109 -8.60 -2.00 -3.48
CA PRO A 109 -9.22 -2.21 -2.17
C PRO A 109 -8.29 -2.88 -1.14
N LEU A 110 -7.48 -3.86 -1.56
CA LEU A 110 -6.54 -4.52 -0.65
C LEU A 110 -5.40 -3.58 -0.24
N TRP A 111 -4.96 -2.71 -1.14
CA TRP A 111 -3.93 -1.72 -0.85
C TRP A 111 -4.46 -0.65 0.11
N ASP A 112 -5.68 -0.14 -0.14
CA ASP A 112 -6.32 0.86 0.71
C ASP A 112 -6.56 0.32 2.13
N ASP A 113 -7.02 -0.93 2.26
CA ASP A 113 -7.16 -1.60 3.56
C ASP A 113 -5.81 -1.72 4.30
N LEU A 114 -4.76 -2.15 3.58
CA LEU A 114 -3.43 -2.27 4.18
C LEU A 114 -2.94 -0.91 4.70
N VAL A 115 -3.08 0.15 3.91
CA VAL A 115 -2.61 1.47 4.35
C VAL A 115 -3.47 2.02 5.50
N SER A 116 -4.79 1.84 5.49
CA SER A 116 -5.65 2.25 6.61
C SER A 116 -5.21 1.55 7.91
N ARG A 117 -4.98 0.23 7.89
CA ARG A 117 -4.48 -0.51 9.06
C ARG A 117 -3.12 -0.01 9.52
N GLN A 118 -2.22 0.35 8.61
CA GLN A 118 -0.91 0.91 8.94
C GLN A 118 -1.01 2.31 9.56
N GLN A 119 -1.83 3.19 8.99
CA GLN A 119 -2.12 4.51 9.54
C GLN A 119 -2.64 4.40 10.97
N GLN A 120 -3.65 3.54 11.20
CA GLN A 120 -4.22 3.32 12.54
C GLN A 120 -3.21 2.74 13.53
N LYS A 121 -2.36 1.82 13.10
CA LYS A 121 -1.33 1.22 13.98
C LYS A 121 -0.25 2.24 14.34
N LEU A 122 0.18 3.08 13.38
CA LEU A 122 1.13 4.17 13.63
C LEU A 122 0.52 5.26 14.52
N GLU A 123 -0.76 5.57 14.33
CA GLU A 123 -1.51 6.48 15.22
C GLU A 123 -1.50 5.97 16.67
N LYS A 124 -1.80 4.68 16.87
CA LYS A 124 -1.82 4.05 18.21
C LYS A 124 -0.45 4.00 18.86
N MET A 125 0.63 3.89 18.08
CA MET A 125 2.01 4.00 18.57
C MET A 125 2.43 5.46 18.82
N GLY A 126 1.53 6.42 18.59
CA GLY A 126 1.74 7.83 18.86
C GLY A 126 2.58 8.55 17.81
N VAL A 127 2.74 7.97 16.61
CA VAL A 127 3.48 8.61 15.51
C VAL A 127 2.73 9.88 15.08
N PRO A 128 3.38 11.05 15.08
CA PRO A 128 2.72 12.29 14.70
C PRO A 128 2.20 12.26 13.26
N THR A 129 1.09 12.96 13.00
CA THR A 129 0.41 13.08 11.69
C THR A 129 -0.13 11.79 11.08
N MET A 130 0.16 10.62 11.67
CA MET A 130 -0.37 9.34 11.22
C MET A 130 -1.76 9.17 11.80
N PHE A 131 -2.77 9.57 11.02
CA PHE A 131 -4.18 9.32 11.27
C PHE A 131 -4.81 8.77 9.98
N GLU A 132 -5.91 8.04 10.10
CA GLU A 132 -6.61 7.52 8.93
C GLU A 132 -7.13 8.67 8.07
N THR A 133 -6.71 8.69 6.81
CA THR A 133 -7.09 9.72 5.84
C THR A 133 -6.93 9.19 4.43
N GLN A 134 -7.76 9.71 3.51
CA GLN A 134 -7.67 9.50 2.07
C GLN A 134 -7.26 10.80 1.33
N GLU A 135 -7.13 11.91 2.04
CA GLU A 135 -6.75 13.21 1.46
C GLU A 135 -5.30 13.18 0.98
N GLN A 136 -5.09 13.50 -0.31
CA GLN A 136 -3.80 13.35 -0.96
C GLN A 136 -2.69 14.14 -0.27
N ASP A 137 -2.94 15.39 0.10
CA ASP A 137 -1.95 16.26 0.74
C ASP A 137 -1.46 15.71 2.09
N GLU A 138 -2.39 15.14 2.88
CA GLU A 138 -2.04 14.52 4.16
C GLU A 138 -1.32 13.18 3.93
N ARG A 139 -1.71 12.41 2.91
CA ARG A 139 -1.04 11.17 2.53
C ARG A 139 0.40 11.40 2.09
N GLU A 140 0.68 12.46 1.33
CA GLU A 140 2.04 12.82 0.93
C GLU A 140 2.92 13.17 2.14
N LYS A 141 2.37 13.85 3.15
CA LYS A 141 3.10 14.12 4.41
C LYS A 141 3.41 12.83 5.17
N GLN A 142 2.41 11.96 5.31
CA GLN A 142 2.56 10.66 5.97
C GLN A 142 3.60 9.79 5.27
N GLN A 143 3.58 9.72 3.93
CA GLN A 143 4.58 8.98 3.14
C GLN A 143 6.00 9.49 3.38
N LYS A 144 6.19 10.82 3.49
CA LYS A 144 7.51 11.39 3.81
C LYS A 144 8.00 10.92 5.18
N LEU A 145 7.12 10.88 6.19
CA LEU A 145 7.49 10.38 7.52
C LEU A 145 7.74 8.87 7.52
N VAL A 146 6.93 8.08 6.82
CA VAL A 146 7.17 6.64 6.64
C VAL A 146 8.56 6.40 6.06
N LYS A 147 8.94 7.12 5.00
CA LYS A 147 10.28 7.00 4.42
C LYS A 147 11.39 7.34 5.42
N VAL A 148 11.18 8.29 6.33
CA VAL A 148 12.16 8.57 7.40
C VAL A 148 12.23 7.40 8.36
N MET A 149 11.10 6.90 8.85
CA MET A 149 11.04 5.73 9.73
C MET A 149 11.74 4.52 9.10
N GLU A 150 11.53 4.28 7.80
CA GLU A 150 12.18 3.19 7.08
C GLU A 150 13.70 3.28 7.02
N ASN A 151 14.27 4.49 7.08
CA ASN A 151 15.73 4.71 7.05
C ASN A 151 16.36 4.67 8.46
N LEU A 152 15.55 4.79 9.51
CA LEU A 152 15.98 4.74 10.90
C LEU A 152 15.99 3.32 11.47
N VAL A 153 15.27 2.39 10.80
CA VAL A 153 15.04 1.01 11.23
C VAL A 153 15.58 0.00 10.22
#